data_AF-A0A2D9P5M1-F1
#
_entry.id   AF-A0A2D9P5M1-F1
#
_cell.length_a   1.000
_cell.length_b   1.000
_cell.length_c   1.000
_cell.angle_alpha   90.00
_cell.angle_beta   90.00
_cell.angle_gamma   90.00
#
_symmetry.space_group_name_H-M   'P 1'
#
loop_
_entity.id
_entity.type
_entity.pdbx_description
1 polymer ?
#
loop_
_entity_poly.entity_id
_entity_poly.type
_entity_poly.pdbx_seq_one_letter_code
_entity_poly.pdbx_strand_id
1 'polypeptide(L)'
;MIKINKSKKISHLSFKIKKFLQFYPWKDCAPNQFKSLDKKISDCNVAIVSSAGFVIKNKQKPFDINDKFGDSSYRVIPSNINSNELEEYQKSNSFDHSGIKTDPFSALPIPHLVDLYNKGFIGSVNPRHISLMGANINTSKLIKKSIPDIVQIFKEDKVDIVLFIPV
;
A
#
# COMPACT_ATOMS: atom_id res chain seq x y z
N MET A 1 -5.85 -25.19 -6.56
CA MET A 1 -5.90 -24.26 -7.70
C MET A 1 -7.15 -23.38 -7.58
N ILE A 2 -6.99 -22.04 -7.54
CA ILE A 2 -8.10 -21.11 -7.33
C ILE A 2 -9.07 -21.18 -8.53
N LYS A 3 -10.38 -21.37 -8.29
CA LYS A 3 -11.41 -21.42 -9.34
C LYS A 3 -11.79 -20.01 -9.81
N ILE A 4 -10.82 -19.27 -10.37
CA ILE A 4 -10.96 -17.88 -10.84
C ILE A 4 -12.18 -17.71 -11.76
N ASN A 5 -12.35 -18.61 -12.74
CA ASN A 5 -13.41 -18.49 -13.76
C ASN A 5 -14.84 -18.70 -13.24
N LYS A 6 -15.02 -19.18 -12.00
CA LYS A 6 -16.35 -19.38 -11.38
C LYS A 6 -16.68 -18.31 -10.33
N SER A 7 -15.78 -17.37 -10.07
CA SER A 7 -15.98 -16.35 -9.04
C SER A 7 -16.78 -15.17 -9.57
N LYS A 8 -18.01 -14.98 -9.06
CA LYS A 8 -18.87 -13.83 -9.38
C LYS A 8 -18.21 -12.49 -9.01
N LYS A 9 -17.36 -12.45 -7.98
CA LYS A 9 -16.71 -11.22 -7.48
C LYS A 9 -15.74 -10.57 -8.49
N ILE A 10 -15.22 -11.34 -9.43
CA ILE A 10 -14.25 -10.88 -10.43
C ILE A 10 -14.79 -11.01 -11.86
N SER A 11 -16.12 -11.02 -12.01
CA SER A 11 -16.79 -11.12 -13.31
C SER A 11 -16.42 -9.95 -14.23
N HIS A 12 -16.19 -8.75 -13.69
CA HIS A 12 -15.78 -7.54 -14.39
C HIS A 12 -14.38 -7.63 -15.02
N LEU A 13 -13.51 -8.54 -14.57
CA LEU A 13 -12.17 -8.68 -15.14
C LEU A 13 -12.20 -9.26 -16.56
N SER A 14 -11.29 -8.78 -17.42
CA SER A 14 -11.13 -9.31 -18.77
C SER A 14 -10.73 -10.79 -18.77
N PHE A 15 -11.00 -11.49 -19.88
CA PHE A 15 -10.60 -12.90 -20.02
C PHE A 15 -9.08 -13.09 -19.89
N LYS A 16 -8.28 -12.17 -20.46
CA LYS A 16 -6.81 -12.20 -20.36
C LYS A 16 -6.35 -12.11 -18.90
N ILE A 17 -6.91 -11.19 -18.12
CA ILE A 17 -6.58 -11.05 -16.70
C ILE A 17 -7.01 -12.29 -15.91
N LYS A 18 -8.22 -12.81 -16.13
CA LYS A 18 -8.68 -14.05 -15.48
C LYS A 18 -7.76 -15.24 -15.76
N LYS A 19 -7.32 -15.40 -17.01
CA LYS A 19 -6.35 -16.45 -17.37
C LYS A 19 -5.00 -16.23 -16.71
N PHE A 20 -4.48 -15.01 -16.70
CA PHE A 20 -3.25 -14.69 -15.96
C PHE A 20 -3.37 -15.05 -14.47
N LEU A 21 -4.43 -14.58 -13.79
CA LEU A 21 -4.66 -14.88 -12.37
C LEU A 21 -4.86 -16.37 -12.10
N GLN A 22 -5.41 -17.15 -13.05
CA GLN A 22 -5.57 -18.60 -12.90
C GLN A 22 -4.23 -19.33 -12.81
N PHE A 23 -3.21 -18.85 -13.53
CA PHE A 23 -1.87 -19.46 -13.58
C PHE A 23 -0.83 -18.73 -12.74
N TYR A 24 -1.17 -17.56 -12.20
CA TYR A 24 -0.28 -16.82 -11.32
C TYR A 24 0.08 -17.69 -10.09
N PRO A 25 1.37 -17.79 -9.72
CA PRO A 25 1.81 -18.58 -8.58
C PRO A 25 1.46 -17.86 -7.27
N TRP A 26 0.18 -17.90 -6.91
CA TRP A 26 -0.32 -17.35 -5.64
C TRP A 26 0.47 -17.95 -4.49
N LYS A 27 1.12 -17.06 -3.73
CA LYS A 27 1.78 -17.43 -2.48
C LYS A 27 0.74 -17.40 -1.37
N ASP A 28 0.81 -18.39 -0.49
CA ASP A 28 0.08 -18.31 0.78
C ASP A 28 0.77 -17.25 1.64
N CYS A 29 0.01 -16.21 1.99
CA CYS A 29 0.48 -15.10 2.81
C CYS A 29 -0.08 -15.21 4.23
N ALA A 30 -0.11 -16.42 4.79
CA ALA A 30 -0.37 -16.67 6.19
C ALA A 30 0.95 -16.60 6.99
N PRO A 31 1.21 -15.52 7.75
CA PRO A 31 2.36 -15.52 8.64
C PRO A 31 2.19 -16.63 9.68
N ASN A 32 3.26 -17.35 9.96
CA ASN A 32 3.30 -18.39 11.00
C ASN A 32 3.66 -17.83 12.38
N GLN A 33 4.09 -16.57 12.43
CA GLN A 33 4.46 -15.85 13.63
C GLN A 33 3.59 -14.60 13.76
N PHE A 34 2.99 -14.44 14.92
CA PHE A 34 2.24 -13.25 15.29
C PHE A 34 2.75 -12.79 16.64
N LYS A 35 2.89 -11.48 16.79
CA LYS A 35 3.15 -10.86 18.08
C LYS A 35 1.93 -10.06 18.48
N SER A 36 1.43 -10.31 19.68
CA SER A 36 0.36 -9.50 20.26
C SER A 36 0.87 -8.09 20.52
N LEU A 37 -0.02 -7.11 20.40
CA LEU A 37 0.31 -5.72 20.71
C LEU A 37 0.42 -5.58 22.24
N ASP A 38 1.62 -5.27 22.73
CA ASP A 38 1.89 -5.14 24.17
C ASP A 38 1.53 -3.74 24.72
N LYS A 39 1.08 -2.82 23.85
CA LYS A 39 0.72 -1.44 24.17
C LYS A 39 -0.77 -1.21 23.99
N LYS A 40 -1.32 -0.24 24.73
CA LYS A 40 -2.67 0.26 24.42
C LYS A 40 -2.62 0.99 23.08
N ILE A 41 -3.69 0.88 22.30
CA ILE A 41 -3.78 1.53 20.98
C ILE A 41 -3.62 3.05 21.13
N SER A 42 -4.17 3.64 22.21
CA SER A 42 -4.03 5.05 22.57
C SER A 42 -2.59 5.52 22.81
N ASP A 43 -1.63 4.59 22.92
CA ASP A 43 -0.21 4.87 23.14
C ASP A 43 0.64 4.49 21.90
N CYS A 44 -0.01 4.03 20.82
CA CYS A 44 0.67 3.51 19.64
C CYS A 44 0.93 4.60 18.58
N ASN A 45 2.13 4.55 17.99
CA ASN A 45 2.46 5.29 16.78
C ASN A 45 2.02 4.51 15.53
N VAL A 46 1.20 5.13 14.66
CA VAL A 46 0.56 4.45 13.53
C VAL A 46 1.05 5.00 12.18
N ALA A 47 1.51 4.10 11.31
CA ALA A 47 1.90 4.39 9.93
C ALA A 47 0.97 3.73 8.91
N ILE A 48 1.07 4.15 7.64
CA ILE A 48 0.33 3.57 6.51
C ILE A 48 1.32 3.04 5.48
N VAL A 49 1.02 1.87 4.93
CA VAL A 49 1.59 1.37 3.69
C VAL A 49 0.46 1.24 2.67
N SER A 50 0.49 2.07 1.63
CA SER A 50 -0.48 2.00 0.52
C SER A 50 0.14 1.38 -0.72
N SER A 51 -0.65 0.61 -1.46
CA SER A 51 -0.24 0.04 -2.76
C SER A 51 -0.81 0.78 -3.98
N ALA A 52 -1.38 1.98 -3.78
CA ALA A 52 -1.89 2.84 -4.85
C ALA A 52 -0.79 3.49 -5.72
N GLY A 53 0.50 3.26 -5.42
CA GLY A 53 1.58 3.82 -6.22
C GLY A 53 1.63 5.35 -6.21
N PHE A 54 1.36 5.98 -5.06
CA PHE A 54 1.48 7.43 -4.91
C PHE A 54 2.92 7.93 -5.00
N VAL A 55 3.09 9.06 -5.69
CA VAL A 55 4.34 9.82 -5.82
C VAL A 55 4.06 11.28 -5.49
N ILE A 56 4.99 11.95 -4.83
CA ILE A 56 4.92 13.41 -4.65
C ILE A 56 5.39 14.10 -5.94
N LYS A 57 4.46 14.80 -6.60
CA LYS A 57 4.68 15.51 -7.86
C LYS A 57 5.92 16.40 -7.78
N ASN A 58 6.75 16.35 -8.81
CA ASN A 58 7.96 17.16 -8.97
C ASN A 58 9.05 17.00 -7.88
N LYS A 59 8.87 16.12 -6.89
CA LYS A 59 9.85 15.89 -5.81
C LYS A 59 10.42 14.47 -5.82
N GLN A 60 9.65 13.51 -6.33
CA GLN A 60 10.02 12.10 -6.30
C GLN A 60 10.06 11.53 -7.71
N LYS A 61 10.94 10.55 -7.93
CA LYS A 61 10.99 9.80 -9.18
C LYS A 61 9.64 9.09 -9.39
N PRO A 62 9.01 9.17 -10.57
CA PRO A 62 7.89 8.32 -10.94
C PRO A 62 8.18 6.83 -10.74
N PHE A 63 7.15 6.02 -10.52
CA PHE A 63 7.30 4.57 -10.63
C PHE A 63 7.42 4.16 -12.10
N ASP A 64 8.19 3.11 -12.37
CA ASP A 64 8.31 2.53 -13.71
C ASP A 64 7.08 1.68 -14.06
N ILE A 65 6.13 2.31 -14.76
CA ILE A 65 4.90 1.64 -15.22
C ILE A 65 5.16 0.61 -16.35
N ASN A 66 6.33 0.68 -17.00
CA ASN A 66 6.71 -0.21 -18.10
C ASN A 66 7.35 -1.52 -17.61
N ASP A 67 7.75 -1.60 -16.33
CA ASP A 67 8.23 -2.84 -15.73
C ASP A 67 7.08 -3.86 -15.70
N LYS A 68 7.18 -4.87 -16.58
CA LYS A 68 6.20 -5.96 -16.70
C LYS A 68 6.05 -6.75 -15.41
N PHE A 69 7.09 -6.85 -14.59
CA PHE A 69 7.05 -7.55 -13.31
C PHE A 69 6.66 -6.64 -12.13
N GLY A 70 6.60 -5.33 -12.38
CA GLY A 70 6.19 -4.29 -11.44
C GLY A 70 7.37 -3.63 -10.75
N ASP A 71 7.31 -2.30 -10.65
CA ASP A 71 8.33 -1.51 -9.95
C ASP A 71 8.39 -1.93 -8.48
N SER A 72 9.55 -2.40 -8.04
CA SER A 72 9.77 -2.88 -6.68
C SER A 72 10.24 -1.78 -5.72
N SER A 73 10.40 -0.54 -6.18
CA SER A 73 10.79 0.60 -5.34
C SER A 73 9.60 1.08 -4.50
N TYR A 74 9.87 2.05 -3.61
CA TYR A 74 8.86 2.66 -2.74
C TYR A 74 9.09 4.17 -2.66
N ARG A 75 8.09 4.89 -2.18
CA ARG A 75 8.20 6.32 -1.85
C ARG A 75 7.82 6.54 -0.39
N VAL A 76 8.55 7.45 0.26
CA VAL A 76 8.19 7.93 1.59
C VAL A 76 7.29 9.15 1.43
N ILE A 77 6.12 9.14 2.03
CA ILE A 77 5.14 10.22 1.99
C ILE A 77 5.06 10.85 3.39
N PRO A 78 5.33 12.16 3.55
CA PRO A 78 5.25 12.79 4.86
C PRO A 78 3.80 12.93 5.32
N SER A 79 3.57 12.93 6.64
CA SER A 79 2.22 13.02 7.22
C SER A 79 1.51 14.36 6.96
N ASN A 80 2.26 15.42 6.66
CA ASN A 80 1.73 16.76 6.34
C ASN A 80 1.55 17.01 4.83
N ILE A 81 1.54 15.95 4.01
CA ILE A 81 1.35 16.06 2.56
C ILE A 81 -0.04 16.63 2.21
N ASN A 82 -0.12 17.51 1.22
CA ASN A 82 -1.40 17.93 0.67
C ASN A 82 -1.88 16.94 -0.41
N SER A 83 -3.18 16.68 -0.49
CA SER A 83 -3.74 15.75 -1.48
C SER A 83 -3.39 16.14 -2.92
N ASN A 84 -3.36 17.43 -3.24
CA ASN A 84 -3.02 17.94 -4.58
C ASN A 84 -1.56 17.70 -4.98
N GLU A 85 -0.65 17.42 -4.03
CA GLU A 85 0.75 17.07 -4.29
C GLU A 85 0.93 15.60 -4.69
N LEU A 86 -0.09 14.76 -4.49
CA LEU A 86 -0.03 13.33 -4.79
C LEU A 86 -0.48 13.02 -6.22
N GLU A 87 0.23 12.09 -6.85
CA GLU A 87 -0.12 11.49 -8.13
C GLU A 87 -0.10 9.97 -8.02
N GLU A 88 -1.16 9.32 -8.49
CA GLU A 88 -1.30 7.86 -8.53
C GLU A 88 -0.61 7.30 -9.79
N TYR A 89 0.24 6.29 -9.63
CA TYR A 89 0.89 5.57 -10.75
C TYR A 89 0.39 4.14 -10.92
N GLN A 90 -0.55 3.66 -10.10
CA GLN A 90 -1.06 2.29 -10.19
C GLN A 90 -1.58 1.99 -11.60
N LYS A 91 -1.02 0.94 -12.23
CA LYS A 91 -1.21 0.64 -13.65
C LYS A 91 -2.38 -0.29 -13.98
N SER A 92 -3.10 -0.76 -12.95
CA SER A 92 -4.13 -1.77 -13.11
C SER A 92 -5.42 -1.17 -13.64
N ASN A 93 -5.75 -1.40 -14.90
CA ASN A 93 -7.06 -1.02 -15.47
C ASN A 93 -8.24 -1.90 -14.98
N SER A 94 -8.10 -2.56 -13.83
CA SER A 94 -9.09 -3.50 -13.30
C SER A 94 -10.09 -2.86 -12.34
N PHE A 95 -9.88 -1.58 -12.00
CA PHE A 95 -10.75 -0.80 -11.14
C PHE A 95 -10.87 0.64 -11.65
N ASP A 96 -11.83 1.39 -11.10
CA ASP A 96 -12.02 2.79 -11.45
C ASP A 96 -11.09 3.69 -10.62
N HIS A 97 -10.21 4.42 -11.31
CA HIS A 97 -9.27 5.34 -10.70
C HIS A 97 -9.86 6.73 -10.38
N SER A 98 -11.08 7.02 -10.82
CA SER A 98 -11.69 8.36 -10.66
C SER A 98 -11.72 8.81 -9.20
N GLY A 99 -12.08 7.90 -8.28
CA GLY A 99 -12.11 8.19 -6.84
C GLY A 99 -10.75 8.59 -6.27
N ILE A 100 -9.68 7.88 -6.64
CA ILE A 100 -8.32 8.16 -6.18
C ILE A 100 -7.80 9.48 -6.78
N LYS A 101 -8.13 9.75 -8.05
CA LYS A 101 -7.76 11.00 -8.72
C LYS A 101 -8.44 12.21 -8.10
N THR A 102 -9.70 12.08 -7.71
CA THR A 102 -10.46 13.14 -7.05
C THR A 102 -10.04 13.33 -5.61
N ASP A 103 -9.84 12.24 -4.86
CA ASP A 103 -9.37 12.26 -3.48
C ASP A 103 -8.31 11.17 -3.24
N PRO A 104 -7.01 11.53 -3.32
CA PRO A 104 -5.91 10.63 -3.00
C PRO A 104 -5.98 10.02 -1.59
N PHE A 105 -6.62 10.69 -0.63
CA PHE A 105 -6.74 10.17 0.73
C PHE A 105 -7.74 9.03 0.87
N SER A 106 -8.54 8.75 -0.16
CA SER A 106 -9.31 7.50 -0.27
C SER A 106 -8.43 6.25 -0.30
N ALA A 107 -7.19 6.38 -0.79
CA ALA A 107 -6.21 5.29 -0.89
C ALA A 107 -4.94 5.52 -0.04
N LEU A 108 -4.81 6.68 0.60
CA LEU A 108 -3.77 6.99 1.58
C LEU A 108 -4.39 7.82 2.74
N PRO A 109 -5.16 7.20 3.66
CA PRO A 109 -6.04 7.89 4.60
C PRO A 109 -5.31 8.54 5.79
N ILE A 110 -4.26 9.33 5.53
CA ILE A 110 -3.49 10.06 6.55
C ILE A 110 -4.39 11.00 7.37
N PRO A 111 -5.33 11.79 6.79
CA PRO A 111 -6.22 12.63 7.58
C PRO A 111 -7.07 11.84 8.58
N HIS A 112 -7.46 10.61 8.23
CA HIS A 112 -8.23 9.76 9.15
C HIS A 112 -7.39 9.28 10.33
N LEU A 113 -6.08 9.12 10.18
CA LEU A 113 -5.20 8.90 11.32
C LEU A 113 -5.13 10.13 12.22
N VAL A 114 -5.10 11.34 11.64
CA VAL A 114 -5.14 12.60 12.41
C VAL A 114 -6.45 12.70 13.19
N ASP A 115 -7.59 12.36 12.60
CA ASP A 115 -8.87 12.32 13.29
C ASP A 115 -8.89 11.31 14.45
N LEU A 116 -8.30 10.12 14.25
CA LEU A 116 -8.19 9.10 15.30
C LEU A 116 -7.29 9.57 16.45
N TYR A 117 -6.19 10.25 16.13
CA TYR A 117 -5.30 10.85 17.12
C TYR A 117 -6.03 11.93 17.92
N ASN A 118 -6.72 12.86 17.25
CA ASN A 118 -7.46 13.95 17.90
C ASN A 118 -8.58 13.43 18.81
N LYS A 119 -9.15 12.26 18.50
CA LYS A 119 -10.15 11.57 19.33
C LYS A 119 -9.54 10.71 20.44
N GLY A 120 -8.22 10.63 20.55
CA GLY A 120 -7.51 9.81 21.54
C GLY A 120 -7.54 8.30 21.30
N PHE A 121 -7.92 7.85 20.09
CA PHE A 121 -7.94 6.43 19.75
C PHE A 121 -6.53 5.87 19.55
N ILE A 122 -5.62 6.67 19.00
CA ILE A 122 -4.22 6.31 18.75
C ILE A 122 -3.29 7.33 19.43
N GLY A 123 -2.05 6.92 19.72
CA GLY A 123 -1.08 7.76 20.42
C GLY A 123 -0.40 8.79 19.53
N SER A 124 -0.13 8.46 18.26
CA SER A 124 0.40 9.40 17.29
C SER A 124 0.24 8.94 15.84
N VAL A 125 0.33 9.90 14.92
CA VAL A 125 0.44 9.65 13.48
C VAL A 125 1.92 9.69 13.11
N ASN A 126 2.41 8.63 12.47
CA ASN A 126 3.81 8.54 12.08
C ASN A 126 4.20 9.64 11.09
N PRO A 127 5.37 10.31 11.20
CA PRO A 127 5.77 11.34 10.23
C PRO A 127 6.01 10.80 8.82
N ARG A 128 6.30 9.50 8.67
CA ARG A 128 6.64 8.85 7.39
C ARG A 128 5.63 7.73 7.06
N HIS A 129 4.92 7.85 5.95
CA HIS A 129 4.11 6.78 5.37
C HIS A 129 4.80 6.20 4.13
N ILE A 130 4.38 5.02 3.71
CA ILE A 130 5.01 4.32 2.58
C ILE A 130 4.01 4.13 1.46
N SER A 131 4.45 4.48 0.26
CA SER A 131 3.76 4.17 -0.98
C SER A 131 4.55 3.13 -1.76
N LEU A 132 3.86 2.05 -2.12
CA LEU A 132 4.35 0.98 -2.97
C LEU A 132 3.61 1.02 -4.29
N MET A 133 4.29 0.65 -5.36
CA MET A 133 3.63 0.32 -6.62
C MET A 133 2.87 -0.99 -6.44
N GLY A 134 1.57 -0.96 -6.70
CA GLY A 134 0.77 -2.17 -6.83
C GLY A 134 1.01 -2.88 -8.17
N ALA A 135 0.24 -3.92 -8.47
CA ALA A 135 0.49 -4.77 -9.64
C ALA A 135 1.94 -5.31 -9.72
N ASN A 136 2.56 -5.55 -8.55
CA ASN A 136 3.89 -6.13 -8.44
C ASN A 136 3.82 -7.66 -8.54
N ILE A 137 3.95 -8.16 -9.77
CA ILE A 137 3.83 -9.58 -10.13
C ILE A 137 4.98 -10.39 -9.52
N ASN A 138 6.20 -9.83 -9.45
CA ASN A 138 7.34 -10.49 -8.82
C ASN A 138 7.74 -9.83 -7.51
N THR A 139 7.08 -10.24 -6.43
CA THR A 139 7.32 -9.72 -5.08
C THR A 139 8.71 -10.03 -4.53
N SER A 140 9.49 -10.93 -5.15
CA SER A 140 10.80 -11.35 -4.63
C SER A 140 11.78 -10.18 -4.54
N LYS A 141 11.76 -9.26 -5.52
CA LYS A 141 12.64 -8.09 -5.53
C LYS A 141 12.20 -7.07 -4.47
N LEU A 142 10.90 -6.84 -4.34
CA LEU A 142 10.31 -6.00 -3.30
C LEU A 142 10.71 -6.50 -1.90
N ILE A 143 10.49 -7.79 -1.63
CA ILE A 143 10.79 -8.44 -0.34
C ILE A 143 12.28 -8.39 -0.03
N LYS A 144 13.16 -8.66 -1.00
CA LYS A 144 14.61 -8.71 -0.75
C LYS A 144 15.26 -7.34 -0.64
N LYS A 145 14.75 -6.33 -1.34
CA LYS A 145 15.42 -5.02 -1.45
C LYS A 145 14.72 -3.93 -0.67
N SER A 146 13.40 -3.77 -0.85
CA SER A 146 12.69 -2.59 -0.34
C SER A 146 12.06 -2.80 1.02
N ILE A 147 11.57 -4.01 1.31
CA ILE A 147 11.00 -4.30 2.64
C ILE A 147 12.01 -4.11 3.79
N PRO A 148 13.29 -4.53 3.68
CA PRO A 148 14.28 -4.27 4.73
C PRO A 148 14.45 -2.77 5.03
N ASP A 149 14.54 -1.94 4.00
CA ASP A 149 14.66 -0.48 4.16
C ASP A 149 13.41 0.13 4.81
N ILE A 150 12.22 -0.30 4.38
CA ILE A 150 10.94 0.14 4.98
C ILE A 150 10.84 -0.26 6.45
N VAL A 151 11.26 -1.49 6.80
CA VAL A 151 11.29 -1.95 8.18
C VAL A 151 12.28 -1.11 8.99
N GLN A 152 13.42 -0.74 8.42
CA GLN A 152 14.40 0.11 9.09
C GLN A 152 13.83 1.51 9.38
N ILE A 153 13.15 2.12 8.41
CA ILE A 153 12.41 3.38 8.57
C ILE A 153 11.43 3.29 9.76
N PHE A 154 10.61 2.23 9.79
CA PHE A 154 9.62 2.06 10.85
C PHE A 154 10.22 1.76 12.22
N LYS A 155 11.37 1.08 12.28
CA LYS A 155 12.12 0.88 13.53
C LYS A 155 12.66 2.20 14.08
N GLU A 156 13.24 3.04 13.22
CA GLU A 156 13.74 4.38 13.59
C GLU A 156 12.62 5.27 14.12
N ASP A 157 11.47 5.22 13.47
CA ASP A 157 10.28 5.97 13.86
C ASP A 157 9.53 5.37 15.06
N LYS A 158 9.93 4.19 15.53
CA LYS A 158 9.24 3.43 16.58
C LYS A 158 7.77 3.23 16.27
N VAL A 159 7.45 2.84 15.02
CA VAL A 159 6.09 2.51 14.60
C VAL A 159 5.62 1.26 15.33
N ASP A 160 4.44 1.34 15.95
CA ASP A 160 3.81 0.23 16.66
C ASP A 160 2.80 -0.51 15.77
N ILE A 161 2.08 0.23 14.92
CA ILE A 161 1.02 -0.30 14.05
C ILE A 161 1.23 0.21 12.63
N VAL A 162 1.15 -0.70 11.65
CA VAL A 162 1.12 -0.37 10.23
C VAL A 162 -0.23 -0.77 9.65
N LEU A 163 -0.94 0.19 9.06
CA LEU A 163 -2.14 -0.07 8.28
C LEU A 163 -1.76 -0.34 6.83
N PHE A 164 -2.12 -1.52 6.32
CA PHE A 164 -1.95 -1.87 4.92
C PHE A 164 -3.21 -1.50 4.13
N ILE A 165 -3.05 -0.65 3.11
CA ILE A 165 -4.12 -0.21 2.22
C ILE A 165 -3.90 -0.84 0.83
N PRO A 166 -4.52 -2.00 0.56
CA PRO A 166 -4.43 -2.66 -0.74
C PRO A 166 -5.30 -1.94 -1.78
N VAL A 167 -4.74 -1.71 -2.98
CA VAL A 167 -5.40 -1.06 -4.14
C VAL A 167 -5.04 -1.79 -5.43
#